data_AF-A0A1Y4I8T3-F1
#
_entry.id   AF-A0A1Y4I8T3-F1
#
_cell.length_a   1.000
_cell.length_b   1.000
_cell.length_c   1.000
_cell.angle_alpha   90.00
_cell.angle_beta   90.00
_cell.angle_gamma   90.00
#
_symmetry.space_group_name_H-M   'P 1'
#
loop_
_entity.id
_entity.type
_entity.pdbx_description
1 polymer ?
#
loop_
_entity_poly.entity_id
_entity_poly.type
_entity_poly.pdbx_seq_one_letter_code
_entity_poly.pdbx_strand_id
1 'polypeptide(L)' 'MKYRYYSTQRPVTPGAYPKPKNNPVMLIHNFSSREYVPEIGRQAWGYVEYDRPLENEDIDGYELAPAAFFS' A
#
# COMPACT_ATOMS: atom_id res chain seq x y z
N MET A 1 5.06 7.20 -13.24
CA MET A 1 3.93 7.08 -12.27
C MET A 1 4.31 6.04 -11.25
N LYS A 2 3.91 6.21 -9.98
CA LYS A 2 4.09 5.21 -8.92
C LYS A 2 2.72 4.66 -8.54
N TYR A 3 2.66 3.38 -8.22
CA TYR A 3 1.46 2.70 -7.74
C TYR A 3 1.52 2.65 -6.22
N ARG A 4 0.57 3.30 -5.55
CA ARG A 4 0.52 3.41 -4.10
C ARG A 4 -0.55 2.49 -3.52
N TYR A 5 -0.18 1.77 -2.46
CA TYR A 5 -1.06 0.87 -1.74
C TYR A 5 -0.99 1.15 -0.26
N TYR A 6 -2.14 1.34 0.36
CA TYR A 6 -2.27 1.70 1.76
C TYR A 6 -2.51 0.45 2.62
N SER A 7 -1.76 0.32 3.71
CA SER A 7 -2.00 -0.75 4.68
C SER A 7 -3.11 -0.36 5.65
N THR A 8 -4.22 -1.08 5.58
CA THR A 8 -5.44 -0.71 6.31
C THR A 8 -5.52 -1.34 7.70
N GLN A 9 -4.93 -2.52 7.90
CA GLN A 9 -5.07 -3.31 9.13
C GLN A 9 -3.93 -3.09 10.13
N ARG A 10 -2.70 -2.87 9.64
CA ARG A 10 -1.48 -2.80 10.46
C ARG A 10 -0.44 -1.83 9.89
N PRO A 11 0.52 -1.35 10.69
CA PRO A 11 1.69 -0.64 10.16
C PRO A 11 2.45 -1.44 9.09
N VAL A 12 3.13 -0.74 8.20
CA VAL A 12 3.98 -1.34 7.16
C VAL A 12 5.30 -1.77 7.79
N THR A 13 5.32 -2.97 8.35
CA THR A 13 6.51 -3.62 8.94
C THR A 13 7.13 -4.64 7.99
N PRO A 14 8.37 -5.11 8.23
CA PRO A 14 8.93 -6.21 7.47
C PRO A 14 8.00 -7.43 7.46
N GLY A 15 7.61 -7.89 6.26
CA GLY A 15 6.68 -9.00 6.08
C GLY A 15 5.21 -8.60 5.94
N ALA A 16 4.86 -7.32 6.11
CA ALA A 16 3.49 -6.81 5.95
C ALA A 16 3.20 -6.25 4.55
N TYR A 17 4.04 -6.52 3.56
CA TYR A 17 3.87 -6.08 2.18
C TYR A 17 4.48 -7.11 1.21
N PRO A 18 3.95 -7.24 -0.01
CA PRO A 18 4.44 -8.18 -1.00
C PRO A 18 5.79 -7.71 -1.57
N LYS A 19 6.63 -8.68 -1.98
CA LYS A 19 7.92 -8.42 -2.63
C LYS A 19 8.02 -9.20 -3.95
N PRO A 20 7.25 -8.83 -4.99
CA PRO A 20 7.28 -9.53 -6.27
C PRO A 20 8.68 -9.42 -6.90
N LYS A 21 9.16 -10.52 -7.50
CA LYS A 21 10.54 -10.62 -8.04
C LYS A 21 10.91 -9.49 -9.03
N ASN A 22 9.95 -9.03 -9.82
CA ASN A 22 10.16 -8.02 -10.86
C ASN A 22 9.50 -6.67 -10.52
N ASN A 23 8.98 -6.49 -9.32
CA ASN A 23 8.34 -5.23 -8.90
C ASN A 23 8.79 -4.88 -7.48
N PRO A 24 10.04 -4.43 -7.30
CA PRO A 24 10.56 -4.13 -5.98
C PRO A 24 9.81 -2.95 -5.35
N VAL A 25 9.81 -2.92 -4.02
CA VAL A 25 9.29 -1.78 -3.26
C VAL A 25 10.17 -0.57 -3.51
N MET A 26 9.52 0.55 -3.83
CA MET A 26 10.18 1.83 -4.08
C MET A 26 10.24 2.71 -2.85
N LEU A 27 9.17 2.71 -2.06
CA LEU A 27 9.05 3.54 -0.87
C LEU A 27 8.12 2.88 0.14
N ILE A 28 8.47 3.02 1.41
CA ILE A 28 7.65 2.64 2.55
C ILE A 28 7.49 3.89 3.41
N HIS A 29 6.27 4.21 3.77
CA HIS A 29 5.97 5.30 4.66
C HIS A 29 4.96 4.85 5.72
N ASN A 30 5.38 4.89 6.99
CA ASN A 30 4.49 4.67 8.12
C ASN A 30 4.05 6.02 8.69
N PHE A 31 2.75 6.14 8.97
CA PHE A 31 2.22 7.24 9.76
C PHE A 31 2.55 7.04 11.23
N SER A 32 2.53 8.12 12.02
CA SER A 32 2.75 8.02 13.47
C SER A 32 1.59 7.33 14.20
N SER A 33 0.39 7.38 13.61
CA SER A 33 -0.81 6.70 14.10
C SER A 33 -1.71 6.32 12.92
N ARG A 34 -2.81 5.60 13.17
CA ARG A 34 -3.77 5.28 12.11
C ARG A 34 -4.52 6.55 11.71
N GLU A 35 -4.41 6.95 10.45
CA GLU A 35 -4.93 8.22 9.93
C GLU A 35 -5.97 7.98 8.82
N TYR A 36 -6.96 8.88 8.72
CA TYR A 36 -7.93 8.83 7.61
C TYR A 36 -7.26 9.32 6.32
N VAL A 37 -7.32 8.50 5.27
CA VAL A 37 -6.73 8.81 3.97
C VAL A 37 -7.87 9.06 2.96
N PRO A 38 -8.06 10.32 2.50
CA PRO A 38 -9.12 10.64 1.54
C PRO A 38 -9.04 9.85 0.23
N GLU A 39 -7.82 9.55 -0.25
CA GLU A 39 -7.59 8.82 -1.51
C GLU A 39 -8.19 7.41 -1.53
N ILE A 40 -8.43 6.80 -0.36
CA ILE A 40 -9.01 5.45 -0.21
C ILE A 40 -10.32 5.44 0.59
N GLY A 41 -10.80 6.62 1.00
CA GLY A 41 -12.02 6.80 1.79
C GLY A 41 -12.05 6.05 3.13
N ARG A 42 -10.90 5.71 3.71
CA ARG A 42 -10.80 4.92 4.95
C ARG A 42 -9.50 5.19 5.72
N GLN A 43 -9.39 4.61 6.91
CA GLN A 43 -8.19 4.70 7.74
C GLN A 43 -7.07 3.76 7.27
N ALA A 44 -5.83 4.23 7.35
CA ALA A 44 -4.62 3.46 7.05
C ALA A 44 -3.49 3.77 8.04
N TRP A 45 -2.51 2.88 8.11
CA TRP A 45 -1.32 3.04 8.95
C TRP A 45 -0.10 3.58 8.21
N GLY A 46 -0.22 3.71 6.89
CA GLY A 46 0.87 4.07 6.00
C GLY A 46 0.64 3.50 4.61
N TYR A 47 1.66 3.61 3.77
CA TYR A 47 1.60 3.12 2.39
C TYR A 47 2.94 2.58 1.90
N VAL A 48 2.85 1.79 0.84
CA VAL A 48 3.97 1.26 0.07
C VAL A 48 3.79 1.65 -1.40
N GLU A 49 4.89 1.96 -2.08
CA GLU A 49 4.89 2.32 -3.51
C GLU A 49 5.68 1.32 -4.36
N TYR A 50 5.20 1.11 -5.59
CA TYR A 50 5.80 0.24 -6.60
C TYR A 50 5.87 0.94 -7.96
N ASP A 51 6.73 0.46 -8.85
CA ASP A 51 6.85 0.97 -10.23
C ASP A 51 5.79 0.40 -11.18
N ARG A 52 5.29 -0.79 -10.87
CA ARG A 52 4.21 -1.49 -11.60
C ARG A 52 3.06 -1.78 -10.64
N PRO A 53 1.84 -2.02 -11.14
CA PRO A 53 0.75 -2.45 -10.27
C PRO A 53 1.09 -3.81 -9.63
N LEU A 54 0.57 -4.03 -8.43
CA LEU A 54 0.51 -5.35 -7.79
C LEU A 54 -0.61 -6.19 -8.40
N GLU A 55 -0.44 -7.50 -8.32
CA GLU A 55 -1.51 -8.46 -8.66
C GLU A 55 -2.62 -8.41 -7.59
N ASN A 56 -3.86 -8.71 -7.98
CA ASN A 56 -4.99 -8.70 -7.03
C ASN A 56 -4.76 -9.64 -5.83
N GLU A 57 -4.13 -10.80 -6.05
CA GLU A 57 -3.81 -11.74 -4.97
C GLU A 57 -2.83 -11.14 -3.94
N ASP A 58 -1.84 -10.36 -4.39
CA ASP A 58 -0.92 -9.65 -3.52
C ASP A 58 -1.64 -8.52 -2.75
N ILE A 59 -2.56 -7.81 -3.40
CA ILE A 59 -3.34 -6.74 -2.77
C ILE A 59 -4.22 -7.31 -1.66
N ASP A 60 -4.97 -8.37 -1.96
CA ASP A 60 -5.90 -9.01 -1.03
C ASP A 60 -5.16 -9.75 0.09
N GLY A 61 -4.11 -10.52 -0.25
CA GLY A 61 -3.34 -11.32 0.70
C GLY A 61 -2.58 -10.48 1.74
N TYR A 62 -2.26 -9.23 1.38
CA TYR A 62 -1.63 -8.27 2.30
C TYR A 62 -2.60 -7.21 2.84
N GLU A 63 -3.91 -7.31 2.53
CA GLU A 63 -4.97 -6.44 3.03
C GLU A 63 -4.75 -4.95 2.67
N LEU A 64 -4.23 -4.72 1.46
CA LEU A 64 -3.86 -3.41 0.93
C LEU A 64 -5.04 -2.75 0.22
N ALA A 65 -5.13 -1.42 0.33
CA ALA A 65 -6.07 -0.62 -0.46
C ALA A 65 -5.30 0.16 -1.54
N PRO A 66 -5.56 -0.06 -2.84
CA PRO A 66 -4.96 0.76 -3.89
C PRO A 66 -5.42 2.21 -3.76
N ALA A 67 -4.51 3.16 -3.94
CA ALA A 67 -4.89 4.57 -4.10
C ALA A 67 -5.82 4.70 -5.31
N ALA A 68 -6.93 5.41 -5.17
CA ALA A 68 -7.76 5.70 -6.33
C ALA A 68 -6.95 6.53 -7.34
N PHE A 69 -6.90 6.09 -8.60
CA PHE A 69 -6.48 6.97 -9.68
C PHE A 69 -7.60 7.99 -9.90
N PHE A 70 -7.50 9.16 -9.26
CA PHE A 70 -8.32 10.29 -9.69
C PHE A 70 -7.88 10.64 -11.11
N SER A 71 -8.76 10.36 -12.07
CA SER A 71 -8.59 10.72 -13.48
C SER A 71 -8.74 12.22 -13.68
#